data_AF-A0A661SNX1-F1
#
_entry.id   AF-A0A661SNX1-F1
#
_cell.length_a   1.000
_cell.length_b   1.000
_cell.length_c   1.000
_cell.angle_alpha   90.00
_cell.angle_beta   90.00
_cell.angle_gamma   90.00
#
_symmetry.space_group_name_H-M   'P 1'
#
loop_
_entity.id
_entity.type
_entity.pdbx_description
1 polymer ?
#
loop_
_entity_poly.entity_id
_entity_poly.type
_entity_poly.pdbx_seq_one_letter_code
_entity_poly.pdbx_strand_id
1 'polypeptide(L)'
;MDVYINDVAAFLPNEPVSNDDIENVLGKLNDIPSRTKKIMLRNNKIRYRHYAIQPETGDLTHTNSQLTAEAVRRLRPYEDFSPRDIQCLCCGTSSPDLLLPGHALMVLGELGLPPCEAVTTSGICIS
;
A
#
# COMPACT_ATOMS: atom_id res chain seq x y z
N MET A 1 3.90 -32.21 1.80
CA MET A 1 4.91 -31.13 1.97
C MET A 1 4.17 -29.98 2.58
N ASP A 2 4.64 -29.49 3.71
CA ASP A 2 3.89 -28.54 4.54
C ASP A 2 4.38 -27.11 4.29
N VAL A 3 3.49 -26.13 4.44
CA VAL A 3 3.76 -24.71 4.24
C VAL A 3 3.25 -23.94 5.45
N TYR A 4 4.06 -23.00 5.95
CA TYR A 4 3.76 -22.22 7.16
C TYR A 4 3.94 -20.73 6.88
N ILE A 5 3.06 -19.90 7.43
CA ILE A 5 3.25 -18.45 7.48
C ILE A 5 4.12 -18.17 8.71
N ASN A 6 5.38 -17.83 8.48
CA ASN A 6 6.35 -17.58 9.57
C ASN A 6 6.36 -16.11 10.01
N ASP A 7 5.84 -15.18 9.20
CA ASP A 7 5.76 -13.77 9.54
C ASP A 7 4.71 -13.01 8.70
N VAL A 8 4.22 -11.89 9.23
CA VAL A 8 3.29 -10.97 8.57
C VAL A 8 3.65 -9.53 8.96
N ALA A 9 3.77 -8.66 7.97
CA ALA A 9 4.05 -7.25 8.17
C ALA A 9 3.01 -6.35 7.49
N ALA A 10 2.84 -5.15 8.02
CA ALA A 10 2.00 -4.10 7.45
C ALA A 10 2.74 -2.76 7.45
N PHE A 11 2.48 -1.95 6.42
CA PHE A 11 2.92 -0.57 6.32
C PHE A 11 1.70 0.33 6.06
N LEU A 12 1.56 1.38 6.85
CA LEU A 12 0.54 2.40 6.70
C LEU A 12 1.26 3.73 6.45
N PRO A 13 1.03 4.42 5.32
CA PRO A 13 1.74 5.66 5.02
C PRO A 13 1.24 6.80 5.89
N ASN A 14 2.16 7.66 6.32
CA ASN A 14 1.88 8.90 7.04
C ASN A 14 1.06 8.69 8.34
N GLU A 15 0.71 9.80 8.98
CA GLU A 15 -0.10 9.78 10.20
C GLU A 15 -1.58 9.40 9.92
N PRO A 16 -2.27 8.77 10.89
CA PRO A 16 -3.67 8.42 10.74
C PRO A 16 -4.54 9.68 10.60
N VAL A 17 -5.33 9.73 9.53
CA VAL A 17 -6.23 10.84 9.21
C VAL A 17 -7.61 10.58 9.77
N SER A 18 -8.06 11.48 10.64
CA SER A 18 -9.40 11.43 11.26
C SER A 18 -10.51 11.70 10.24
N ASN A 19 -11.77 11.47 10.62
CA ASN A 19 -12.92 11.79 9.76
C ASN A 19 -13.04 13.28 9.42
N ASP A 20 -12.62 14.15 10.35
CA ASP A 20 -12.72 15.59 10.18
C ASP A 20 -11.67 16.08 9.17
N ASP A 21 -10.49 15.44 9.15
CA ASP A 21 -9.34 15.84 8.35
C ASP A 21 -9.32 15.28 6.92
N ILE A 22 -10.22 14.37 6.55
CA ILE A 22 -10.23 13.73 5.20
C ILE A 22 -10.18 14.76 4.06
N GLU A 23 -10.96 15.84 4.16
CA GLU A 23 -11.07 16.85 3.10
C GLU A 23 -9.92 17.85 3.12
N ASN A 24 -9.13 17.90 4.20
CA ASN A 24 -7.87 18.63 4.24
C ASN A 24 -6.80 17.90 3.41
N VAL A 25 -6.88 16.56 3.32
CA VAL A 25 -5.92 15.73 2.56
C VAL A 25 -6.36 15.51 1.12
N LEU A 26 -7.62 15.11 0.89
CA LEU A 26 -8.13 14.81 -0.46
C LEU A 26 -8.61 16.04 -1.23
N GLY A 27 -8.73 17.18 -0.54
CA GLY A 27 -9.31 18.39 -1.09
C GLY A 27 -10.84 18.34 -1.25
N LYS A 28 -11.37 19.44 -1.79
CA LYS A 28 -12.80 19.63 -2.07
C LYS A 28 -13.00 19.97 -3.54
N LEU A 29 -14.07 19.44 -4.14
CA LEU A 29 -14.44 19.81 -5.50
C LEU A 29 -15.06 21.21 -5.50
N ASN A 30 -14.43 22.15 -6.22
CA ASN A 30 -14.83 23.56 -6.28
C ASN A 30 -14.92 24.25 -4.90
N ASP A 31 -14.08 23.82 -3.94
CA ASP A 31 -14.12 24.24 -2.53
C ASP A 31 -15.46 23.93 -1.80
N ILE A 32 -16.27 23.04 -2.36
CA ILE A 32 -17.56 22.62 -1.79
C ILE A 32 -17.36 21.32 -0.99
N PRO A 33 -17.69 21.29 0.32
CA PRO A 33 -17.65 20.06 1.11
C PRO A 33 -18.58 18.97 0.56
N SER A 34 -18.17 17.71 0.66
CA SER A 34 -18.97 16.58 0.20
C SER A 34 -20.24 16.40 1.03
N ARG A 35 -21.41 16.53 0.38
CA ARG A 35 -22.72 16.34 1.02
C ARG A 35 -22.92 14.90 1.52
N THR A 36 -22.23 13.92 0.92
CA THR A 36 -22.44 12.49 1.18
C THR A 36 -21.45 11.92 2.20
N LYS A 37 -20.30 12.59 2.44
CA LYS A 37 -19.24 12.16 3.38
C LYS A 37 -19.79 11.72 4.73
N LYS A 38 -20.62 12.56 5.37
CA LYS A 38 -21.19 12.29 6.70
C LYS A 38 -22.04 11.01 6.73
N ILE A 39 -22.84 10.76 5.68
CA ILE A 39 -23.70 9.56 5.60
C ILE A 39 -22.83 8.32 5.39
N MET A 40 -21.83 8.39 4.50
CA MET A 40 -20.93 7.25 4.23
C MET A 40 -20.12 6.85 5.45
N LEU A 41 -19.54 7.82 6.17
CA LEU A 41 -18.77 7.55 7.39
C LEU A 41 -19.64 7.01 8.53
N ARG A 42 -20.89 7.49 8.64
CA ARG A 42 -21.86 6.92 9.59
C ARG A 42 -22.17 5.46 9.28
N ASN A 43 -22.18 5.07 8.00
CA ASN A 43 -22.51 3.72 7.57
C ASN A 43 -21.30 2.77 7.67
N ASN A 44 -20.13 3.17 7.16
CA ASN A 44 -18.93 2.31 7.14
C ASN A 44 -18.19 2.22 8.48
N LYS A 45 -18.48 3.11 9.44
CA LYS A 45 -17.92 3.15 10.81
C LYS A 45 -16.41 3.38 10.90
N ILE A 46 -15.74 3.71 9.80
CA ILE A 46 -14.30 3.97 9.80
C ILE A 46 -14.03 5.30 10.52
N ARG A 47 -13.09 5.31 11.46
CA ARG A 47 -12.70 6.52 12.22
C ARG A 47 -11.38 7.13 11.73
N TYR A 48 -10.43 6.28 11.37
CA TYR A 48 -9.10 6.66 10.88
C TYR A 48 -8.75 5.91 9.60
N ARG A 49 -7.88 6.50 8.79
CA ARG A 49 -7.32 5.94 7.55
C ARG A 49 -5.98 6.58 7.23
N HIS A 50 -5.29 6.04 6.24
CA HIS A 50 -4.01 6.53 5.79
C HIS A 50 -4.09 6.89 4.30
N TYR A 51 -3.40 7.96 3.93
CA TYR A 51 -3.26 8.39 2.53
C TYR A 51 -1.78 8.59 2.26
N ALA A 52 -1.30 8.07 1.13
CA ALA A 52 0.05 8.34 0.64
C ALA A 52 0.15 9.74 0.02
N ILE A 53 -0.46 10.76 0.64
CA ILE A 53 -0.55 12.14 0.17
C ILE A 53 -0.10 13.06 1.30
N GLN A 54 0.74 14.04 1.00
CA GLN A 54 1.14 15.06 1.94
C GLN A 54 0.01 16.11 2.08
N PRO A 55 -0.57 16.33 3.27
CA PRO A 55 -1.73 17.21 3.44
C PRO A 55 -1.50 18.67 2.99
N GLU A 56 -0.29 19.20 3.21
CA GLU A 56 0.02 20.60 2.95
C GLU A 56 0.25 20.91 1.47
N THR A 57 0.83 19.96 0.73
CA THR A 57 1.22 20.16 -0.68
C THR A 57 0.33 19.41 -1.66
N GLY A 58 -0.32 18.34 -1.23
CA GLY A 58 -1.06 17.41 -2.09
C GLY A 58 -0.16 16.43 -2.86
N ASP A 59 1.16 16.47 -2.64
CA ASP A 59 2.09 15.58 -3.33
C ASP A 59 1.95 14.13 -2.86
N LEU A 60 2.19 13.19 -3.77
CA LEU A 60 2.28 11.78 -3.41
C LEU A 60 3.55 11.52 -2.60
N THR A 61 3.39 10.89 -1.44
CA THR A 61 4.52 10.51 -0.57
C THR A 61 5.12 9.16 -0.96
N HIS A 62 4.30 8.27 -1.54
CA HIS A 62 4.70 6.93 -1.94
C HIS A 62 3.93 6.51 -3.20
N THR A 63 4.60 5.76 -4.08
CA THR A 63 3.94 4.93 -5.10
C THR A 63 3.39 3.64 -4.47
N ASN A 64 2.53 2.92 -5.19
CA ASN A 64 2.05 1.61 -4.74
C ASN A 64 3.21 0.62 -4.57
N SER A 65 4.18 0.62 -5.50
CA SER A 65 5.38 -0.22 -5.41
C SER A 65 6.18 0.08 -4.13
N GLN A 66 6.33 1.35 -3.77
CA GLN A 66 7.02 1.78 -2.55
C GLN A 66 6.27 1.34 -1.28
N LEU A 67 4.94 1.50 -1.24
CA LEU A 67 4.12 1.03 -0.11
C LEU A 67 4.28 -0.49 0.12
N THR A 68 4.27 -1.25 -0.97
CA THR A 68 4.46 -2.70 -0.92
C THR A 68 5.87 -3.05 -0.47
N ALA A 69 6.90 -2.38 -1.00
CA ALA A 69 8.29 -2.59 -0.63
C ALA A 69 8.53 -2.29 0.86
N GLU A 70 7.95 -1.22 1.41
CA GLU A 70 8.03 -0.90 2.84
C GLU A 70 7.43 -1.99 3.72
N ALA A 71 6.31 -2.61 3.31
CA ALA A 71 5.75 -3.76 4.02
C ALA A 71 6.70 -4.96 4.00
N VAL A 72 7.31 -5.27 2.84
CA VAL A 72 8.28 -6.38 2.70
C VAL A 72 9.53 -6.13 3.55
N ARG A 73 10.05 -4.90 3.59
CA ARG A 73 11.23 -4.53 4.40
C ARG A 73 11.03 -4.73 5.90
N ARG A 74 9.78 -4.82 6.37
CA ARG A 74 9.44 -5.05 7.79
C ARG A 74 9.40 -6.52 8.19
N LEU A 75 9.44 -7.46 7.23
CA LEU A 75 9.42 -8.89 7.53
C LEU A 75 10.71 -9.34 8.24
N ARG A 76 10.59 -10.16 9.28
CA ARG A 76 11.64 -10.80 10.08
C ARG A 76 11.27 -12.26 10.44
N PRO A 77 11.09 -13.16 9.46
CA PRO A 77 10.70 -14.55 9.69
C PRO A 77 11.76 -15.40 10.42
N TYR A 78 13.02 -14.98 10.42
CA TYR A 78 14.13 -15.59 11.15
C TYR A 78 15.26 -14.57 11.37
N GLU A 79 16.23 -14.93 12.22
CA GLU A 79 17.40 -14.10 12.54
C GLU A 79 18.21 -13.78 11.27
N ASP A 80 18.63 -12.52 11.12
CA ASP A 80 19.37 -12.02 9.96
C ASP A 80 18.67 -12.14 8.60
N PHE A 81 17.34 -12.32 8.58
CA PHE A 81 16.57 -12.32 7.32
C PHE A 81 16.83 -11.04 6.50
N SER A 82 17.15 -11.25 5.23
CA SER A 82 17.21 -10.19 4.23
C SER A 82 16.10 -10.38 3.20
N PRO A 83 15.50 -9.31 2.66
CA PRO A 83 14.65 -9.41 1.48
C PRO A 83 15.32 -10.14 0.30
N ARG A 84 16.66 -10.20 0.25
CA ARG A 84 17.43 -10.96 -0.74
C ARG A 84 17.25 -12.47 -0.64
N ASP A 85 16.75 -12.97 0.48
CA ASP A 85 16.48 -14.40 0.71
C ASP A 85 15.14 -14.84 0.10
N ILE A 86 14.34 -13.89 -0.42
CA ILE A 86 13.07 -14.17 -1.10
C ILE A 86 13.34 -14.86 -2.44
N GLN A 87 12.82 -16.08 -2.58
CA GLN A 87 12.98 -16.89 -3.81
C GLN A 87 11.87 -16.64 -4.84
N CYS A 88 10.68 -16.27 -4.37
CA CYS A 88 9.53 -15.92 -5.21
C CYS A 88 8.76 -14.74 -4.57
N LEU A 89 8.54 -13.69 -5.35
CA LEU A 89 7.81 -12.49 -4.96
C LEU A 89 6.46 -12.41 -5.70
N CYS A 90 5.38 -12.72 -4.99
CA CYS A 90 4.02 -12.56 -5.50
C CYS A 90 3.42 -11.25 -4.96
N CYS A 91 2.98 -10.35 -5.84
CA CYS A 91 2.34 -9.09 -5.45
C CYS A 91 0.99 -8.90 -6.14
N GLY A 92 -0.04 -8.60 -5.35
CA GLY A 92 -1.39 -8.32 -5.81
C GLY A 92 -1.76 -6.84 -5.65
N THR A 93 -2.39 -6.23 -6.66
CA THR A 93 -2.93 -4.85 -6.54
C THR A 93 -4.04 -4.59 -7.56
N SER A 94 -5.00 -3.73 -7.19
CA SER A 94 -6.01 -3.19 -8.10
C SER A 94 -5.57 -1.96 -8.86
N SER A 95 -4.52 -1.30 -8.37
CA SER A 95 -4.14 0.04 -8.77
C SER A 95 -2.62 0.13 -8.88
N PRO A 96 -2.01 -0.63 -9.80
CA PRO A 96 -0.57 -0.56 -10.01
C PRO A 96 -0.18 0.84 -10.51
N ASP A 97 1.04 1.27 -10.19
CA ASP A 97 1.55 2.59 -10.60
C ASP A 97 1.60 2.75 -12.13
N LEU A 98 1.84 1.63 -12.82
CA LEU A 98 1.93 1.52 -14.28
C LEU A 98 1.06 0.37 -14.76
N LEU A 99 0.60 0.45 -16.01
CA LEU A 99 -0.08 -0.68 -16.67
C LEU A 99 0.91 -1.83 -16.96
N LEU A 100 2.13 -1.48 -17.36
CA LEU A 100 3.25 -2.36 -17.65
C LEU A 100 4.55 -1.64 -17.26
N PRO A 101 5.58 -2.33 -16.73
CA PRO A 101 5.62 -3.76 -16.38
C PRO A 101 4.73 -4.09 -15.15
N GLY A 102 4.59 -5.37 -14.82
CA GLY A 102 3.74 -5.82 -13.71
C GLY A 102 4.22 -5.31 -12.34
N HIS A 103 3.27 -5.13 -11.41
CA HIS A 103 3.50 -4.58 -10.06
C HIS A 103 4.64 -5.27 -9.30
N ALA A 104 4.70 -6.61 -9.33
CA ALA A 104 5.75 -7.35 -8.63
C ALA A 104 7.16 -7.01 -9.13
N LEU A 105 7.32 -6.68 -10.43
CA LEU A 105 8.60 -6.25 -10.99
C LEU A 105 8.98 -4.84 -10.52
N MET A 106 7.99 -3.95 -10.37
CA MET A 106 8.21 -2.63 -9.79
C MET A 106 8.66 -2.74 -8.33
N VAL A 107 8.01 -3.60 -7.54
CA VAL A 107 8.38 -3.86 -6.13
C VAL A 107 9.77 -4.49 -6.02
N LEU A 108 10.11 -5.43 -6.91
CA LEU A 108 11.44 -6.03 -6.98
C LEU A 108 12.52 -4.95 -7.19
N GLY A 109 12.25 -4.01 -8.10
CA GLY A 109 13.10 -2.84 -8.35
C GLY A 109 13.26 -1.96 -7.12
N GLU A 110 12.16 -1.61 -6.44
CA GLU A 110 12.20 -0.82 -5.19
C GLU A 110 13.03 -1.51 -4.09
N LEU A 111 12.91 -2.83 -3.95
CA LEU A 111 13.65 -3.61 -2.96
C LEU A 111 15.12 -3.84 -3.33
N GLY A 112 15.53 -3.57 -4.57
CA GLY A 112 16.89 -3.81 -5.05
C GLY A 112 17.30 -5.29 -4.96
N LEU A 113 16.34 -6.20 -5.16
CA LEU A 113 16.58 -7.64 -5.09
C LEU A 113 17.38 -8.13 -6.30
N PRO A 114 18.18 -9.20 -6.15
CA PRO A 114 18.67 -9.95 -7.30
C PRO A 114 17.48 -10.55 -8.09
N PRO A 115 17.71 -11.02 -9.33
CA PRO A 115 16.67 -11.71 -10.09
C PRO A 115 16.08 -12.88 -9.28
N CYS A 116 14.77 -12.82 -9.04
CA CYS A 116 13.98 -13.90 -8.44
C CYS A 116 12.68 -14.09 -9.23
N GLU A 117 11.95 -15.17 -8.97
CA GLU A 117 10.63 -15.35 -9.59
C GLU A 117 9.69 -14.25 -9.10
N ALA A 118 8.96 -13.61 -10.02
CA ALA A 118 8.05 -12.53 -9.69
C ALA A 118 6.71 -12.73 -10.40
N VAL A 119 5.62 -12.70 -9.63
CA VAL A 119 4.25 -12.89 -10.13
C VAL A 119 3.40 -11.71 -9.73
N THR A 120 2.73 -11.09 -10.72
CA THR A 120 1.73 -10.06 -10.47
C THR A 120 0.33 -10.65 -10.63
N THR A 121 -0.50 -10.47 -9.62
CA THR A 121 -1.93 -10.77 -9.69
C THR A 121 -2.74 -9.48 -9.66
N SER A 122 -3.78 -9.40 -10.49
CA SER A 122 -4.59 -8.20 -10.65
C SER A 122 -6.03 -8.48 -10.22
N GLY A 123 -6.63 -7.54 -9.51
CA GLY A 123 -7.95 -7.69 -8.87
C GLY A 123 -8.10 -6.71 -7.72
N ILE A 124 -9.24 -6.73 -7.01
CA ILE A 124 -9.51 -5.77 -5.93
C ILE A 124 -9.10 -6.34 -4.57
N CYS A 125 -10.04 -6.95 -3.84
CA CYS A 125 -9.78 -7.45 -2.47
C CYS A 125 -9.24 -8.89 -2.44
N ILE A 126 -9.28 -9.59 -3.56
CA ILE A 126 -8.90 -11.02 -3.71
C ILE A 126 -7.87 -11.23 -4.83
N SER A 127 -7.12 -10.16 -5.16
CA SER A 127 -5.97 -10.26 -6.05
C SER A 127 -4.92 -11.19 -5.46
#